data_AF-A0A0A9X570-F1
#
_entry.id   AF-A0A0A9X570-F1
#
_cell.length_a   1.000
_cell.length_b   1.000
_cell.length_c   1.000
_cell.angle_alpha   90.00
_cell.angle_beta   90.00
_cell.angle_gamma   90.00
#
_symmetry.space_group_name_H-M   'P 1'
#
loop_
_entity.id
_entity.type
_entity.pdbx_description
1 polymer ?
#
loop_
_entity_poly.entity_id
_entity_poly.type
_entity_poly.pdbx_seq_one_letter_code
_entity_poly.pdbx_strand_id
1 'polypeptide(L)'
;MNCRLYTLLSCIEERILPGTTIISDLWASCNGIPNIPEMQFQHLTVNHTEHFVDPKTGANTQMIESLWASAKRRNKRECGTSRDLLDSYLCEFMWRRRLDDENPFEAI
;
A
#
# COMPACT_ATOMS: atom_id res chain seq x y z
N MET A 1 10.80 -9.19 -1.11
CA MET A 1 10.66 -8.05 -2.04
C MET A 1 11.73 -7.03 -1.67
N ASN A 2 12.86 -7.02 -2.36
CA ASN A 2 13.87 -5.97 -2.21
C ASN A 2 13.42 -4.79 -3.07
N CYS A 3 12.63 -3.87 -2.49
CA CYS A 3 12.39 -2.58 -3.13
C CYS A 3 13.70 -1.81 -3.11
N ARG A 4 14.34 -1.63 -4.26
CA ARG A 4 15.50 -0.75 -4.39
C ARG A 4 15.03 0.66 -4.04
N LEU A 5 15.71 1.32 -3.09
CA LEU A 5 15.45 2.68 -2.59
C LEU A 5 15.05 3.67 -3.69
N TYR A 6 15.79 3.65 -4.80
CA TYR A 6 15.59 4.53 -5.95
C TYR A 6 14.21 4.40 -6.60
N THR A 7 13.66 3.19 -6.64
CA THR A 7 12.36 2.94 -7.28
C THR A 7 11.21 3.50 -6.45
N LEU A 8 11.28 3.41 -5.11
CA LEU A 8 10.20 3.89 -4.25
C LEU A 8 10.10 5.41 -4.27
N LEU A 9 11.21 6.13 -4.06
CA LEU A 9 11.22 7.59 -4.00
C LEU A 9 10.78 8.21 -5.34
N SER A 10 11.27 7.67 -6.47
CA SER A 10 10.84 8.12 -7.80
C SER A 10 9.34 7.91 -8.02
N CYS A 11 8.79 6.76 -7.60
CA CYS A 11 7.35 6.51 -7.70
C CYS A 11 6.52 7.47 -6.84
N ILE A 12 7.01 7.83 -5.65
CA ILE A 12 6.34 8.80 -4.76
C ILE A 12 6.37 10.19 -5.41
N GLU A 13 7.52 10.61 -5.91
CA GLU A 13 7.68 11.90 -6.61
C GLU A 13 6.75 12.00 -7.83
N GLU A 14 6.64 10.96 -8.64
CA GLU A 14 5.78 10.98 -9.84
C GLU A 14 4.27 10.95 -9.53
N ARG A 15 3.86 10.37 -8.40
CA ARG A 15 2.45 9.96 -8.19
C ARG A 15 1.76 10.63 -7.02
N ILE A 16 2.50 11.27 -6.11
CA ILE A 16 1.95 11.89 -4.91
C ILE A 16 2.12 13.40 -5.00
N LEU A 17 1.05 14.14 -4.69
CA LEU A 17 1.05 15.60 -4.76
C LEU A 17 1.93 16.22 -3.67
N PRO A 18 2.64 17.33 -3.97
CA PRO A 18 3.38 18.09 -2.97
C PRO A 18 2.53 18.44 -1.73
N GLY A 19 3.14 18.45 -0.55
CA GLY A 19 2.49 18.76 0.72
C GLY A 19 1.63 17.63 1.30
N THR A 20 1.54 16.48 0.63
CA THR A 20 0.76 15.32 1.12
C THR A 20 1.41 14.71 2.37
N THR A 21 0.58 14.31 3.34
CA THR A 21 1.03 13.50 4.47
C THR A 21 1.15 12.04 4.06
N ILE A 22 2.35 11.48 4.15
CA ILE A 22 2.64 10.08 3.89
C ILE A 22 2.83 9.36 5.22
N ILE A 23 2.10 8.27 5.42
CA ILE A 23 2.25 7.40 6.60
C ILE A 23 2.85 6.08 6.14
N SER A 24 3.96 5.66 6.76
CA SER A 24 4.60 4.37 6.45
C SER A 24 5.08 3.64 7.69
N ASP A 25 5.38 2.36 7.52
CA ASP A 25 6.15 1.64 8.54
C ASP A 25 7.57 2.20 8.63
N LEU A 26 8.25 1.95 9.76
CA LEU A 26 9.63 2.39 10.03
C LEU A 26 10.68 1.59 9.24
N TRP A 27 10.55 1.55 7.91
CA TRP A 27 11.51 0.91 7.02
C TRP A 27 12.53 1.92 6.52
N ALA A 28 13.81 1.51 6.49
CA ALA A 28 14.92 2.35 6.05
C ALA A 28 14.70 2.96 4.65
N SER A 29 13.90 2.31 3.80
CA SER A 29 13.60 2.81 2.47
C SER A 29 12.70 4.04 2.41
N CYS A 30 11.95 4.30 3.47
CA CYS A 30 11.06 5.44 3.56
C CYS A 30 11.75 6.69 4.13
N ASN A 31 12.97 6.57 4.68
CA ASN A 31 13.69 7.68 5.31
C ASN A 31 14.03 8.83 4.34
N GLY A 32 14.03 8.57 3.03
CA GLY A 32 14.28 9.57 2.01
C GLY A 32 13.07 10.44 1.65
N ILE A 33 11.85 10.07 2.07
CA ILE A 33 10.60 10.74 1.65
C ILE A 33 10.60 12.25 1.98
N PRO A 34 11.00 12.70 3.18
CA PRO A 34 11.03 14.13 3.51
C PRO A 34 12.04 14.94 2.68
N ASN A 35 13.03 14.26 2.08
CA ASN A 35 14.15 14.88 1.38
C ASN A 35 13.92 14.98 -0.14
N ILE A 36 12.75 14.58 -0.64
CA ILE A 36 12.41 14.74 -2.06
C ILE A 36 12.27 16.24 -2.36
N PRO A 37 13.08 16.82 -3.26
CA PRO A 37 13.08 18.26 -3.54
C PRO A 37 11.71 18.76 -3.96
N GLU A 38 11.38 19.99 -3.56
CA GLU A 38 10.15 20.72 -3.94
C GLU A 38 8.81 20.09 -3.50
N MET A 39 8.82 18.84 -3.03
CA MET A 39 7.61 18.10 -2.65
C MET A 39 7.06 18.41 -1.26
N GLN A 40 7.91 18.78 -0.29
CA GLN A 40 7.47 19.19 1.05
C GLN A 40 6.54 18.15 1.73
N PHE A 41 6.79 16.85 1.54
CA PHE A 41 5.98 15.79 2.15
C PHE A 41 6.08 15.82 3.69
N GLN A 42 4.94 15.70 4.36
CA GLN A 42 4.92 15.38 5.79
C GLN A 42 5.00 13.86 5.95
N HIS A 43 6.08 13.35 6.55
CA HIS A 43 6.24 11.92 6.74
C HIS A 43 6.00 11.54 8.20
N LEU A 44 5.00 10.68 8.43
CA LEU A 44 4.75 10.03 9.71
C LEU A 44 5.15 8.56 9.62
N THR A 45 5.77 8.05 10.67
CA THR A 45 6.22 6.66 10.73
C THR A 45 5.54 5.90 11.86
N VAL A 46 5.32 4.61 11.65
CA VAL A 46 4.76 3.70 12.65
C VAL A 46 5.79 2.63 12.97
N ASN A 47 6.15 2.53 14.25
CA ASN A 47 7.04 1.49 14.74
C ASN A 47 6.24 0.31 15.30
N HIS A 48 5.95 -0.68 14.46
CA HIS A 48 5.18 -1.88 14.84
C HIS A 48 5.86 -2.80 15.87
N THR A 49 7.14 -2.60 16.19
CA THR A 49 7.78 -3.30 17.31
C THR A 49 7.36 -2.72 18.66
N GLU A 50 6.98 -1.45 18.70
CA GLU A 50 6.61 -0.74 19.92
C GLU A 50 5.09 -0.55 20.04
N HIS A 51 4.45 -0.11 18.95
CA HIS A 51 3.04 0.30 18.96
C HIS A 51 2.34 -0.01 17.63
N PHE A 52 1.07 -0.44 17.69
CA PHE A 52 0.20 -0.59 16.50
C PHE A 52 -0.35 0.74 15.95
N VAL A 53 -0.43 1.74 16.84
CA VAL A 53 -0.81 3.13 16.54
C VAL A 53 0.20 4.00 17.25
N ASP A 54 0.83 4.95 16.57
CA ASP A 54 1.76 5.88 17.20
C ASP A 54 1.00 6.73 18.25
N PRO A 55 1.37 6.68 19.55
CA PRO A 55 0.64 7.38 20.60
C PRO A 55 0.79 8.91 20.56
N LYS A 56 1.80 9.44 19.87
CA LYS A 56 2.06 10.88 19.74
C LYS A 56 1.36 11.47 18.53
N THR A 57 1.41 10.77 17.40
CA THR A 57 0.91 11.28 16.12
C THR A 57 -0.44 10.70 15.73
N GLY A 58 -0.86 9.59 16.33
CA GLY A 58 -2.04 8.82 15.94
C GLY A 58 -1.88 8.03 14.63
N ALA A 59 -0.69 8.07 14.02
CA ALA A 59 -0.41 7.42 12.76
C ALA A 59 -0.56 5.89 12.86
N ASN A 60 -1.18 5.29 11.84
CA ASN A 60 -1.30 3.85 11.70
C ASN A 60 -1.42 3.46 10.21
N THR A 61 -1.11 2.20 9.91
CA THR A 61 -1.19 1.62 8.55
C THR A 61 -2.25 0.52 8.44
N GLN A 62 -3.12 0.37 9.45
CA GLN A 62 -4.08 -0.74 9.56
C GLN A 62 -5.02 -0.85 8.37
N MET A 63 -5.52 0.28 7.85
CA MET A 63 -6.45 0.28 6.71
C MET A 63 -5.80 -0.30 5.46
N ILE A 64 -4.57 0.13 5.16
CA ILE A 64 -3.85 -0.35 3.97
C ILE A 64 -3.37 -1.79 4.15
N GLU A 65 -2.98 -2.19 5.35
CA GLU A 65 -2.65 -3.58 5.69
C GLU A 65 -3.85 -4.52 5.50
N SER A 66 -5.02 -4.13 6.01
CA SER A 66 -6.27 -4.89 5.86
C SER A 66 -6.71 -5.01 4.40
N LEU A 67 -6.55 -3.92 3.63
CA LEU A 67 -6.81 -3.91 2.20
C LEU A 67 -5.92 -4.92 1.47
N TRP A 68 -4.60 -4.86 1.70
CA TRP A 68 -3.67 -5.81 1.09
C TRP A 68 -3.91 -7.25 1.55
N ALA A 69 -4.30 -7.47 2.81
CA ALA A 69 -4.66 -8.79 3.31
C ALA A 69 -5.86 -9.36 2.55
N SER A 70 -6.86 -8.54 2.25
CA SER A 70 -8.03 -8.91 1.45
C SER A 70 -7.65 -9.20 0.00
N ALA A 71 -6.88 -8.31 -0.64
CA ALA A 71 -6.39 -8.51 -2.02
C ALA A 71 -5.58 -9.80 -2.19
N LYS A 72 -4.74 -10.14 -1.21
CA LYS A 72 -3.89 -11.35 -1.24
C LYS A 72 -4.64 -12.62 -0.84
N ARG A 73 -5.85 -12.54 -0.28
CA ARG A 73 -6.55 -13.69 0.32
C ARG A 73 -6.78 -14.82 -0.69
N ARG A 74 -7.24 -14.49 -1.89
CA ARG A 74 -7.44 -15.46 -2.98
C ARG A 74 -6.13 -16.13 -3.36
N ASN A 75 -5.10 -15.35 -3.71
CA ASN A 75 -3.79 -15.91 -4.07
C ASN A 75 -3.21 -16.81 -2.99
N LYS A 76 -3.37 -16.48 -1.69
CA LYS A 76 -2.90 -17.34 -0.60
C LYS A 76 -3.64 -18.68 -0.56
N ARG A 77 -4.95 -18.68 -0.77
CA ARG A 77 -5.79 -19.89 -0.78
C ARG A 77 -5.42 -20.81 -1.96
N GLU A 78 -5.09 -20.24 -3.10
CA GLU A 78 -4.71 -20.99 -4.31
C GLU A 78 -3.19 -21.30 -4.38
N CYS A 79 -2.45 -21.17 -3.27
CA CYS A 79 -1.00 -21.42 -3.20
C CYS A 79 -0.13 -20.53 -4.12
N GLY A 80 -0.63 -19.34 -4.47
CA GLY A 80 0.04 -18.35 -5.29
C GLY A 80 -0.63 -18.13 -6.64
N THR A 81 0.06 -17.39 -7.51
CA THR A 81 -0.31 -17.18 -8.91
C THR A 81 0.95 -16.98 -9.75
N SER A 82 0.85 -17.22 -11.06
CA SER A 82 1.85 -16.69 -11.99
C SER A 82 1.92 -15.16 -11.89
N ARG A 83 3.14 -14.61 -12.05
CA ARG A 83 3.38 -13.17 -12.08
C ARG A 83 2.62 -12.48 -13.22
N ASP A 84 2.45 -13.17 -14.35
CA ASP A 84 1.77 -12.63 -15.53
C ASP A 84 0.27 -12.40 -15.29
N LEU A 85 -0.31 -13.06 -14.29
CA LEU A 85 -1.72 -12.93 -13.90
C LEU A 85 -1.93 -12.01 -12.69
N LEU A 86 -0.85 -11.49 -12.08
CA LEU A 86 -0.98 -10.67 -10.88
C LEU A 86 -1.78 -9.40 -11.16
N ASP A 87 -1.50 -8.73 -12.28
CA ASP A 87 -2.14 -7.49 -12.66
C ASP A 87 -3.63 -7.69 -12.96
N SER A 88 -4.00 -8.78 -13.64
CA SER A 88 -5.41 -9.08 -13.91
C SER A 88 -6.20 -9.34 -12.63
N TYR A 89 -5.61 -10.04 -11.64
CA TYR A 89 -6.25 -10.25 -10.35
C TYR A 89 -6.35 -8.99 -9.50
N LEU A 90 -5.36 -8.08 -9.54
CA LEU A 90 -5.46 -6.78 -8.89
C LEU A 90 -6.58 -5.93 -9.53
N CYS A 91 -6.67 -5.93 -10.86
CA CYS A 91 -7.76 -5.28 -11.59
C CYS A 91 -9.13 -5.86 -11.21
N GLU A 92 -9.28 -7.19 -11.19
CA GLU A 92 -10.50 -7.87 -10.77
C GLU A 92 -10.87 -7.49 -9.32
N PHE A 93 -9.89 -7.50 -8.40
CA PHE A 93 -10.10 -7.13 -7.01
C PHE A 93 -10.59 -5.67 -6.87
N MET A 94 -9.96 -4.73 -7.58
CA MET A 94 -10.40 -3.33 -7.59
C MET A 94 -11.79 -3.16 -8.19
N TRP A 95 -12.11 -3.92 -9.24
CA TRP A 95 -13.42 -3.93 -9.88
C TRP A 95 -14.52 -4.42 -8.93
N ARG A 96 -14.35 -5.60 -8.30
CA ARG A 96 -15.32 -6.15 -7.34
C ARG A 96 -15.58 -5.21 -6.17
N ARG A 97 -14.52 -4.59 -5.64
CA ARG A 97 -14.62 -3.65 -4.52
C ARG A 97 -15.40 -2.37 -4.87
N ARG A 98 -15.44 -1.97 -6.15
CA ARG A 98 -16.25 -0.83 -6.61
C ARG A 98 -17.74 -1.17 -6.79
N LEU A 99 -18.08 -2.46 -6.89
CA LEU A 99 -19.44 -2.94 -7.18
C LEU A 99 -20.13 -3.54 -5.93
N ASP A 100 -19.76 -3.10 -4.73
CA ASP A 100 -20.32 -3.57 -3.45
C ASP A 100 -20.37 -5.11 -3.29
N ASP A 101 -19.43 -5.83 -3.92
CA ASP A 101 -19.27 -7.28 -3.82
C ASP A 101 -20.45 -8.12 -4.37
N GLU A 102 -21.37 -7.53 -5.15
CA GLU A 102 -22.29 -8.34 -5.97
C GLU A 102 -21.48 -9.16 -6.96
N ASN A 103 -21.65 -10.48 -6.97
CA ASN A 103 -20.89 -11.36 -7.84
C ASN A 103 -21.52 -11.37 -9.24
N PRO A 104 -20.98 -10.62 -10.23
CA PRO A 104 -21.61 -10.51 -11.54
C PRO A 104 -21.49 -11.79 -12.36
N PHE A 105 -20.67 -12.75 -11.90
CA PHE A 105 -20.46 -14.05 -12.54
C PHE A 105 -21.38 -15.15 -12.00
N GLU A 106 -22.14 -14.89 -10.92
CA GLU A 106 -23.20 -15.79 -10.43
C GLU A 106 -24.58 -15.41 -11.01
N ALA A 107 -24.65 -14.30 -11.76
CA ALA A 107 -25.89 -13.76 -12.33
C ALA A 107 -26.18 -14.26 -13.77
N ILE A 108 -25.47 -15.30 -14.25
CA ILE A 108 -25.62 -15.89 -15.59
C ILE A 108 -25.95 -17.38 -15.45
#